data_AF-A0A8H7N639-F1
#
_entry.id   AF-A0A8H7N639-F1
#
_cell.length_a   1.000
_cell.length_b   1.000
_cell.length_c   1.000
_cell.angle_alpha   90.00
_cell.angle_beta   90.00
_cell.angle_gamma   90.00
#
_symmetry.space_group_name_H-M   'P 1'
#
loop_
_entity.id
_entity.type
_entity.pdbx_description
1 polymer ?
#
loop_
_entity_poly.entity_id
_entity_poly.type
_entity_poly.pdbx_seq_one_letter_code
_entity_poly.pdbx_strand_id
1 'polypeptide(L)'
;MPSLSKIALTAAAFAAPAFGAGAAGVSTRYWDCCKPSCAWTGKADVSAPVNTCDANNNPLSSPDTKSGCDGGSAYTCGNFSPWQVSDSLSYGFAATALSGGTESSWCCACYQITFTSTAVSGKTMIVQSTNTGGDLGSNHFDLLMPGGGVGIFDGCTPQFGGLAGAQYGGISSVSQCDSFPTFLQDGCKWRFNWFENADNPALTFERVQCPSALTDISGCKRNDDASYPLPSVAGTDSSSKSSAVASSSSTAAGASSSAAASSAASSAVASSAASSSAAAAPSSEAGQQTQSQQPSSTQGSGNTSAESAPTSAAGVSSSSSAALPSTSKEAGKCKRSNKAKRHLHQHLHH
;
A
#
# COMPACT_ATOMS: atom_id res chain seq x y z
N MET A 1 -79.12 6.16 -17.69
CA MET A 1 -77.79 5.51 -17.59
C MET A 1 -76.73 6.61 -17.51
N PRO A 2 -75.94 6.71 -16.44
CA PRO A 2 -74.64 7.37 -16.48
C PRO A 2 -73.52 6.32 -16.58
N SER A 3 -72.57 6.53 -17.50
CA SER A 3 -71.46 5.60 -17.72
C SER A 3 -70.36 5.80 -16.67
N LEU A 4 -69.92 4.72 -16.02
CA LEU A 4 -68.74 4.76 -15.15
C LEU A 4 -67.47 4.74 -16.02
N SER A 5 -66.87 5.92 -16.22
CA SER A 5 -65.51 6.02 -16.76
C SER A 5 -64.50 5.40 -15.81
N LYS A 6 -63.92 4.27 -16.22
CA LYS A 6 -62.84 3.59 -15.47
C LYS A 6 -61.55 4.40 -15.60
N ILE A 7 -61.10 5.01 -14.50
CA ILE A 7 -59.77 5.60 -14.40
C ILE A 7 -58.77 4.44 -14.25
N ALA A 8 -58.01 4.16 -15.32
CA ALA A 8 -56.92 3.20 -15.28
C ALA A 8 -55.72 3.80 -14.55
N LEU A 9 -55.38 3.28 -13.38
CA LEU A 9 -54.23 3.71 -12.60
C LEU A 9 -52.97 3.02 -13.15
N THR A 10 -52.24 3.69 -14.05
CA THR A 10 -50.95 3.22 -14.55
C THR A 10 -49.91 3.27 -13.44
N ALA A 11 -49.57 2.10 -12.88
CA ALA A 11 -48.47 1.97 -11.93
C ALA A 11 -47.14 2.20 -12.67
N ALA A 12 -46.54 3.39 -12.49
CA ALA A 12 -45.18 3.65 -12.93
C ALA A 12 -44.21 2.84 -12.07
N ALA A 13 -43.63 1.78 -12.64
CA ALA A 13 -42.56 1.04 -12.01
C ALA A 13 -41.32 1.94 -11.90
N PHE A 14 -41.07 2.48 -10.71
CA PHE A 14 -39.80 3.12 -10.39
C PHE A 14 -38.70 2.04 -10.42
N ALA A 15 -37.94 2.01 -11.52
CA ALA A 15 -36.67 1.31 -11.54
C ALA A 15 -35.78 1.97 -10.48
N ALA A 16 -35.45 1.22 -9.43
CA ALA A 16 -34.42 1.64 -8.50
C ALA A 16 -33.12 1.86 -9.31
N PRO A 17 -32.33 2.91 -9.05
CA PRO A 17 -31.05 3.07 -9.70
C PRO A 17 -30.21 1.85 -9.36
N ALA A 18 -29.76 1.12 -10.38
CA ALA A 18 -28.71 0.15 -10.21
C ALA A 18 -27.47 0.93 -9.74
N PHE A 19 -27.05 0.71 -8.49
CA PHE A 19 -25.76 1.18 -8.02
C PHE A 19 -24.73 0.63 -9.00
N GLY A 20 -23.98 1.54 -9.64
CA GLY A 20 -23.08 1.19 -10.73
C GLY A 20 -22.08 0.16 -10.24
N ALA A 21 -21.96 -0.98 -10.92
CA ALA A 21 -20.95 -1.97 -10.58
C ALA A 21 -19.57 -1.30 -10.63
N GLY A 22 -18.84 -1.38 -9.51
CA GLY A 22 -17.49 -0.82 -9.40
C GLY A 22 -16.56 -1.37 -10.48
N ALA A 23 -15.50 -0.64 -10.78
CA ALA A 23 -14.52 -1.07 -11.78
C ALA A 23 -13.93 -2.42 -11.39
N ALA A 24 -13.82 -3.35 -12.35
CA ALA A 24 -13.20 -4.64 -12.10
C ALA A 24 -11.69 -4.48 -11.87
N GLY A 25 -11.14 -5.30 -10.98
CA GLY A 25 -9.71 -5.37 -10.67
C GLY A 25 -9.30 -6.73 -10.11
N VAL A 26 -8.01 -6.85 -9.82
CA VAL A 26 -7.40 -8.03 -9.22
C VAL A 26 -6.59 -7.65 -7.98
N SER A 27 -6.32 -8.61 -7.10
CA SER A 27 -5.45 -8.40 -5.96
C SER A 27 -4.28 -9.37 -5.89
N THR A 28 -3.22 -8.93 -5.23
CA THR A 28 -2.17 -9.80 -4.67
C THR A 28 -1.97 -9.45 -3.19
N ARG A 29 -0.92 -9.98 -2.58
CA ARG A 29 -0.53 -9.75 -1.19
C ARG A 29 0.97 -9.51 -1.11
N TYR A 30 1.40 -8.53 -0.32
CA TYR A 30 2.81 -8.27 -0.08
C TYR A 30 3.09 -7.68 1.30
N TRP A 31 4.34 -7.78 1.74
CA TRP A 31 4.95 -6.96 2.78
C TRP A 31 6.47 -6.98 2.58
N ASP A 32 7.01 -5.95 1.94
CA ASP A 32 8.43 -5.79 1.59
C ASP A 32 9.23 -4.97 2.63
N CYS A 33 8.53 -4.42 3.63
CA CYS A 33 9.02 -3.45 4.61
C CYS A 33 9.54 -2.12 4.03
N CYS A 34 9.53 -1.91 2.71
CA CYS A 34 10.08 -0.73 2.08
C CYS A 34 9.34 0.55 2.50
N LYS A 35 9.99 1.71 2.35
CA LYS A 35 9.30 3.00 2.39
C LYS A 35 8.24 3.04 1.26
N PRO A 36 6.94 3.25 1.56
CA PRO A 36 5.90 3.33 0.54
C PRO A 36 6.13 4.50 -0.43
N SER A 37 5.77 4.36 -1.71
CA SER A 37 6.05 5.40 -2.72
C SER A 37 5.34 6.73 -2.43
N CYS A 38 4.15 6.70 -1.80
CA CYS A 38 3.40 7.90 -1.42
C CYS A 38 3.93 8.57 -0.13
N ALA A 39 5.00 8.03 0.49
CA ALA A 39 5.72 8.67 1.60
C ALA A 39 6.76 9.70 1.13
N TRP A 40 6.92 9.90 -0.18
CA TRP A 40 7.75 10.95 -0.75
C TRP A 40 6.96 12.24 -0.96
N THR A 41 7.62 13.38 -0.72
CA THR A 41 7.08 14.71 -1.00
C THR A 41 6.78 14.89 -2.50
N GLY A 42 5.75 15.68 -2.83
CA GLY A 42 5.39 16.02 -4.21
C GLY A 42 4.75 14.90 -5.05
N LYS A 43 4.44 13.74 -4.47
CA LYS A 43 3.79 12.62 -5.19
C LYS A 43 2.32 12.88 -5.56
N ALA A 44 1.59 13.58 -4.69
CA ALA A 44 0.18 13.94 -4.87
C ALA A 44 -0.15 15.23 -4.10
N ASP A 45 -1.35 15.77 -4.34
CA ASP A 45 -1.87 16.93 -3.60
C ASP A 45 -2.56 16.47 -2.30
N VAL A 46 -1.80 16.51 -1.21
CA VAL A 46 -2.12 15.90 0.10
C VAL A 46 -1.72 16.81 1.27
N SER A 47 -2.34 16.60 2.43
CA SER A 47 -2.03 17.29 3.69
C SER A 47 -0.58 17.12 4.15
N ALA A 48 -0.07 15.90 4.00
CA ALA A 48 1.32 15.48 4.23
C ALA A 48 1.53 14.16 3.47
N PRO A 49 2.77 13.76 3.12
CA PRO A 49 3.06 12.42 2.61
C PRO A 49 2.71 11.33 3.63
N VAL A 50 2.64 10.08 3.17
CA VAL A 50 2.45 8.92 4.04
C VAL A 50 3.59 8.81 5.07
N ASN A 51 3.23 8.57 6.33
CA ASN A 51 4.17 8.33 7.42
C ASN A 51 5.09 7.14 7.14
N THR A 52 6.31 7.19 7.70
CA THR A 52 7.27 6.08 7.68
C THR A 52 7.81 5.85 9.08
N CYS A 53 8.38 4.67 9.32
CA CYS A 53 8.93 4.31 10.61
C CYS A 53 10.41 3.91 10.50
N ASP A 54 11.12 3.98 11.63
CA ASP A 54 12.46 3.42 11.76
C ASP A 54 12.44 1.88 11.84
N ALA A 55 13.62 1.27 12.00
CA ALA A 55 13.75 -0.18 12.14
C ALA A 55 13.01 -0.76 13.38
N ASN A 56 12.75 0.05 14.39
CA ASN A 56 12.08 -0.32 15.64
C ASN A 56 10.59 0.06 15.66
N ASN A 57 10.01 0.41 14.50
CA ASN A 57 8.62 0.83 14.33
C ASN A 57 8.26 2.17 15.01
N ASN A 58 9.23 3.07 15.23
CA ASN A 58 8.97 4.45 15.68
C ASN A 58 8.70 5.38 14.48
N PRO A 59 7.66 6.23 14.50
CA PRO A 59 7.40 7.19 13.42
C PRO A 59 8.56 8.16 13.16
N LEU A 60 8.88 8.36 11.89
CA LEU A 60 9.87 9.33 11.41
C LEU A 60 9.20 10.64 11.02
N SER A 61 9.76 11.76 11.45
CA SER A 61 9.24 13.11 11.14
C SER A 61 9.66 13.66 9.77
N SER A 62 10.72 13.11 9.15
CA SER A 62 11.24 13.59 7.87
C SER A 62 10.82 12.67 6.71
N PRO A 63 9.99 13.16 5.76
CA PRO A 63 9.61 12.41 4.57
C PRO A 63 10.76 12.30 3.55
N ASP A 64 11.89 12.97 3.77
CA ASP A 64 13.08 12.86 2.91
C ASP A 64 14.00 11.70 3.33
N THR A 65 13.72 11.06 4.47
CA THR A 65 14.50 9.89 4.94
C THR A 65 14.49 8.78 3.88
N LYS A 66 15.68 8.28 3.53
CA LYS A 66 15.88 7.27 2.48
C LYS A 66 15.26 5.92 2.86
N SER A 67 14.70 5.22 1.88
CA SER A 67 14.12 3.87 2.07
C SER A 67 15.16 2.87 2.55
N GLY A 68 14.82 1.99 3.49
CA GLY A 68 15.67 0.85 3.88
C GLY A 68 16.01 -0.07 2.70
N CYS A 69 15.08 -0.23 1.76
CA CYS A 69 15.28 -0.97 0.50
C CYS A 69 16.27 -0.31 -0.48
N ASP A 70 16.73 0.90 -0.17
CA ASP A 70 17.79 1.63 -0.89
C ASP A 70 18.89 2.07 0.11
N GLY A 71 19.18 1.25 1.11
CA GLY A 71 20.26 1.47 2.08
C GLY A 71 20.05 2.66 3.03
N GLY A 72 18.81 3.10 3.20
CA GLY A 72 18.40 4.12 4.18
C GLY A 72 17.87 3.53 5.49
N SER A 73 16.99 4.27 6.16
CA SER A 73 16.45 3.92 7.48
C SER A 73 14.94 4.14 7.63
N ALA A 74 14.23 4.49 6.56
CA ALA A 74 12.77 4.58 6.53
C ALA A 74 12.13 3.31 5.98
N TYR A 75 11.14 2.80 6.71
CA TYR A 75 10.42 1.56 6.44
C TYR A 75 8.91 1.80 6.51
N THR A 76 8.13 0.82 6.05
CA THR A 76 6.68 0.76 6.31
C THR A 76 6.42 0.61 7.81
N CYS A 77 5.50 1.40 8.36
CA CYS A 77 5.06 1.28 9.74
C CYS A 77 4.18 0.03 9.94
N GLY A 78 4.37 -0.68 11.04
CA GLY A 78 3.62 -1.89 11.39
C GLY A 78 2.11 -1.67 11.56
N ASN A 79 1.70 -0.46 11.94
CA ASN A 79 0.29 -0.06 12.00
C ASN A 79 -0.38 0.11 10.62
N PHE A 80 0.36 -0.05 9.51
CA PHE A 80 -0.21 -0.21 8.18
C PHE A 80 -0.64 -1.68 7.91
N SER A 81 -0.61 -2.53 8.92
CA SER A 81 -1.27 -3.83 8.91
C SER A 81 -2.79 -3.69 8.67
N PRO A 82 -3.43 -4.64 7.98
CA PRO A 82 -4.88 -4.67 7.81
C PRO A 82 -5.56 -5.19 9.08
N TRP A 83 -6.82 -4.81 9.29
CA TRP A 83 -7.60 -5.22 10.46
C TRP A 83 -9.08 -5.42 10.17
N GLN A 84 -9.70 -6.28 10.97
CA GLN A 84 -11.14 -6.55 10.95
C GLN A 84 -11.91 -5.45 11.65
N VAL A 85 -12.98 -4.96 11.01
CA VAL A 85 -13.99 -4.05 11.59
C VAL A 85 -15.26 -4.83 11.93
N SER A 86 -15.65 -5.76 11.06
CA SER A 86 -16.73 -6.74 11.27
C SER A 86 -16.47 -7.99 10.41
N ASP A 87 -17.28 -9.04 10.52
CA ASP A 87 -17.13 -10.26 9.70
C ASP A 87 -17.21 -10.01 8.18
N SER A 88 -17.85 -8.90 7.77
CA SER A 88 -18.00 -8.46 6.38
C SER A 88 -17.14 -7.25 5.99
N LEU A 89 -16.49 -6.57 6.94
CA LEU A 89 -15.72 -5.35 6.70
C LEU A 89 -14.31 -5.40 7.30
N SER A 90 -13.30 -5.09 6.51
CA SER A 90 -11.93 -4.79 6.97
C SER A 90 -11.43 -3.45 6.45
N TYR A 91 -10.47 -2.85 7.14
CA TYR A 91 -9.68 -1.73 6.67
C TYR A 91 -8.22 -2.14 6.48
N GLY A 92 -7.48 -1.41 5.66
CA GLY A 92 -6.04 -1.60 5.49
C GLY A 92 -5.45 -0.72 4.40
N PHE A 93 -4.32 -1.16 3.84
CA PHE A 93 -3.52 -0.38 2.91
C PHE A 93 -3.11 -1.23 1.72
N ALA A 94 -2.78 -0.59 0.60
CA ALA A 94 -2.38 -1.29 -0.62
C ALA A 94 -1.35 -0.50 -1.45
N ALA A 95 -0.57 -1.22 -2.25
CA ALA A 95 0.01 -0.66 -3.46
C ALA A 95 -1.02 -0.71 -4.59
N THR A 96 -1.12 0.32 -5.42
CA THR A 96 -2.12 0.37 -6.50
C THR A 96 -1.53 0.69 -7.86
N ALA A 97 -2.04 0.03 -8.90
CA ALA A 97 -1.81 0.36 -10.31
C ALA A 97 -3.16 0.43 -11.03
N LEU A 98 -3.68 1.65 -11.24
CA LEU A 98 -5.04 1.86 -11.75
C LEU A 98 -5.03 2.42 -13.18
N SER A 99 -5.86 1.84 -14.05
CA SER A 99 -5.93 2.22 -15.46
C SER A 99 -6.32 3.69 -15.64
N GLY A 100 -5.53 4.43 -16.41
CA GLY A 100 -5.74 5.87 -16.65
C GLY A 100 -5.34 6.79 -15.50
N GLY A 101 -4.81 6.24 -14.40
CA GLY A 101 -4.26 7.00 -13.29
C GLY A 101 -2.73 7.10 -13.29
N THR A 102 -2.22 7.86 -12.33
CA THR A 102 -0.81 7.93 -11.93
C THR A 102 -0.73 8.09 -10.40
N GLU A 103 0.48 8.10 -9.83
CA GLU A 103 0.69 8.34 -8.39
C GLU A 103 -0.03 9.61 -7.89
N SER A 104 -0.07 10.68 -8.69
CA SER A 104 -0.76 11.92 -8.29
C SER A 104 -2.28 11.77 -8.19
N SER A 105 -2.87 10.79 -8.87
CA SER A 105 -4.30 10.47 -8.80
C SER A 105 -4.68 9.48 -7.70
N TRP A 106 -3.81 8.51 -7.36
CA TRP A 106 -4.14 7.44 -6.41
C TRP A 106 -3.45 7.57 -5.06
N CYS A 107 -2.28 8.22 -4.95
CA CYS A 107 -1.60 8.31 -3.65
C CYS A 107 -2.51 8.95 -2.60
N CYS A 108 -2.67 8.23 -1.50
CA CYS A 108 -3.53 8.51 -0.36
C CYS A 108 -5.04 8.56 -0.65
N ALA A 109 -5.48 8.16 -1.84
CA ALA A 109 -6.90 7.94 -2.13
C ALA A 109 -7.37 6.64 -1.47
N CYS A 110 -8.64 6.60 -1.06
CA CYS A 110 -9.25 5.40 -0.54
C CYS A 110 -10.19 4.75 -1.56
N TYR A 111 -10.25 3.43 -1.51
CA TYR A 111 -11.05 2.61 -2.40
C TYR A 111 -11.86 1.62 -1.57
N GLN A 112 -13.17 1.59 -1.79
CA GLN A 112 -14.01 0.51 -1.31
C GLN A 112 -13.91 -0.63 -2.31
N ILE A 113 -13.38 -1.75 -1.86
CA ILE A 113 -13.19 -2.99 -2.60
C ILE A 113 -14.24 -3.98 -2.13
N THR A 114 -14.90 -4.67 -3.05
CA THR A 114 -15.71 -5.85 -2.76
C THR A 114 -15.13 -7.03 -3.51
N PHE A 115 -14.79 -8.11 -2.80
CA PHE A 115 -14.21 -9.30 -3.41
C PHE A 115 -15.26 -10.11 -4.17
N THR A 116 -14.91 -10.62 -5.35
CA THR A 116 -15.83 -11.31 -6.27
C THR A 116 -15.43 -12.77 -6.52
N SER A 117 -14.39 -13.28 -5.86
CA SER A 117 -13.99 -14.69 -5.89
C SER A 117 -13.35 -15.14 -4.58
N THR A 118 -13.03 -16.44 -4.49
CA THR A 118 -12.50 -17.14 -3.30
C THR A 118 -13.47 -17.14 -2.10
N ALA A 119 -13.00 -17.57 -0.93
CA ALA A 119 -13.81 -17.65 0.30
C ALA A 119 -14.28 -16.27 0.81
N VAL A 120 -13.51 -15.20 0.55
CA VAL A 120 -13.87 -13.82 0.95
C VAL A 120 -14.87 -13.13 0.01
N SER A 121 -15.42 -13.84 -0.98
CA SER A 121 -16.36 -13.24 -1.94
C SER A 121 -17.58 -12.63 -1.23
N GLY A 122 -17.91 -11.38 -1.57
CA GLY A 122 -18.97 -10.59 -0.94
C GLY A 122 -18.51 -9.81 0.29
N LYS A 123 -17.31 -10.05 0.85
CA LYS A 123 -16.72 -9.18 1.87
C LYS A 123 -16.21 -7.88 1.26
N THR A 124 -16.26 -6.82 2.06
CA THR A 124 -15.80 -5.48 1.70
C THR A 124 -14.51 -5.14 2.44
N MET A 125 -13.56 -4.53 1.75
CA MET A 125 -12.37 -3.94 2.35
C MET A 125 -12.24 -2.48 1.91
N ILE A 126 -12.00 -1.54 2.83
CA ILE A 126 -11.59 -0.19 2.45
C ILE A 126 -10.09 -0.09 2.58
N VAL A 127 -9.41 0.22 1.48
CA VAL A 127 -7.96 0.40 1.46
C VAL A 127 -7.57 1.82 1.13
N GLN A 128 -6.54 2.34 1.78
CA GLN A 128 -5.84 3.53 1.33
C GLN A 128 -4.62 3.13 0.48
N SER A 129 -4.48 3.75 -0.70
CA SER A 129 -3.28 3.59 -1.53
C SER A 129 -2.09 4.34 -0.91
N THR A 130 -1.06 3.60 -0.51
CA THR A 130 0.18 4.16 0.08
C THR A 130 1.41 3.92 -0.79
N ASN A 131 1.30 3.07 -1.79
CA ASN A 131 2.40 2.67 -2.66
C ASN A 131 1.91 2.46 -4.11
N THR A 132 2.86 2.29 -5.03
CA THR A 132 2.60 1.97 -6.44
C THR A 132 3.26 0.63 -6.78
N GLY A 133 2.48 -0.30 -7.32
CA GLY A 133 3.02 -1.54 -7.88
C GLY A 133 3.43 -1.35 -9.33
N GLY A 134 4.72 -1.16 -9.59
CA GLY A 134 5.24 -0.81 -10.94
C GLY A 134 5.04 -1.89 -12.01
N ASP A 135 5.07 -3.16 -11.62
CA ASP A 135 4.96 -4.33 -12.52
C ASP A 135 3.53 -4.91 -12.57
N LEU A 136 2.57 -4.21 -11.98
CA LEU A 136 1.22 -4.72 -11.79
C LEU A 136 0.30 -4.37 -12.97
N GLY A 137 -0.63 -5.28 -13.26
CA GLY A 137 -1.54 -5.13 -14.39
C GLY A 137 -2.58 -4.02 -14.20
N SER A 138 -3.41 -3.81 -15.21
CA SER A 138 -4.55 -2.90 -15.14
C SER A 138 -5.45 -3.17 -13.93
N ASN A 139 -5.66 -2.15 -13.09
CA ASN A 139 -6.55 -2.19 -11.92
C ASN A 139 -6.15 -3.22 -10.86
N HIS A 140 -4.89 -3.20 -10.45
CA HIS A 140 -4.34 -4.11 -9.46
C HIS A 140 -4.18 -3.44 -8.09
N PHE A 141 -4.64 -4.11 -7.04
CA PHE A 141 -4.41 -3.78 -5.63
C PHE A 141 -3.51 -4.83 -4.96
N ASP A 142 -2.26 -4.50 -4.70
CA ASP A 142 -1.38 -5.35 -3.90
C ASP A 142 -1.65 -5.07 -2.42
N LEU A 143 -2.35 -5.98 -1.75
CA LEU A 143 -2.82 -5.76 -0.39
C LEU A 143 -1.65 -5.90 0.59
N LEU A 144 -1.37 -4.82 1.33
CA LEU A 144 -0.29 -4.81 2.30
C LEU A 144 -0.71 -5.66 3.51
N MET A 145 -0.09 -6.82 3.69
CA MET A 145 -0.36 -7.73 4.79
C MET A 145 0.93 -8.45 5.23
N PRO A 146 1.34 -8.36 6.51
CA PRO A 146 2.57 -8.97 6.98
C PRO A 146 2.65 -10.46 6.62
N GLY A 147 3.74 -10.87 5.98
CA GLY A 147 3.91 -12.25 5.54
C GLY A 147 3.15 -12.59 4.25
N GLY A 148 2.69 -11.60 3.48
CA GLY A 148 2.25 -11.76 2.09
C GLY A 148 3.38 -12.09 1.11
N GLY A 149 4.64 -11.86 1.51
CA GLY A 149 5.84 -12.03 0.68
C GLY A 149 6.50 -10.68 0.39
N VAL A 150 7.83 -10.66 0.32
CA VAL A 150 8.61 -9.43 0.07
C VAL A 150 8.62 -9.02 -1.41
N GLY A 151 8.36 -9.95 -2.32
CA GLY A 151 8.35 -9.69 -3.76
C GLY A 151 9.75 -9.35 -4.29
N ILE A 152 9.88 -8.25 -5.03
CA ILE A 152 11.13 -7.87 -5.71
C ILE A 152 12.18 -7.32 -4.74
N PHE A 153 11.76 -6.61 -3.70
CA PHE A 153 12.64 -5.94 -2.74
C PHE A 153 12.49 -6.55 -1.36
N ASP A 154 13.60 -6.86 -0.68
CA ASP A 154 13.57 -7.29 0.71
C ASP A 154 14.13 -6.20 1.62
N GLY A 155 13.25 -5.32 2.09
CA GLY A 155 13.54 -4.36 3.16
C GLY A 155 13.45 -4.98 4.55
N CYS A 156 12.82 -6.14 4.70
CA CYS A 156 12.61 -6.77 6.00
C CYS A 156 13.91 -7.38 6.55
N THR A 157 14.77 -7.92 5.68
CA THR A 157 16.12 -8.36 6.02
C THR A 157 16.95 -7.24 6.65
N PRO A 158 17.15 -6.06 6.02
CA PRO A 158 17.86 -4.95 6.66
C PRO A 158 17.09 -4.27 7.80
N GLN A 159 15.76 -4.38 7.89
CA GLN A 159 15.00 -3.80 9.00
C GLN A 159 15.21 -4.57 10.32
N PHE A 160 15.00 -5.88 10.31
CA PHE A 160 14.96 -6.70 11.54
C PHE A 160 15.42 -8.17 11.34
N GLY A 161 16.11 -8.47 10.24
CA GLY A 161 16.62 -9.82 9.95
C GLY A 161 15.69 -10.70 9.10
N GLY A 162 14.63 -10.13 8.52
CA GLY A 162 13.77 -10.80 7.54
C GLY A 162 12.46 -11.32 8.11
N LEU A 163 11.55 -11.71 7.21
CA LEU A 163 10.31 -12.43 7.53
C LEU A 163 10.39 -13.85 6.97
N ALA A 164 9.77 -14.81 7.66
CA ALA A 164 9.62 -16.16 7.13
C ALA A 164 8.66 -16.18 5.93
N GLY A 165 8.78 -17.20 5.08
CA GLY A 165 7.89 -17.44 3.94
C GLY A 165 8.62 -17.49 2.59
N ALA A 166 7.86 -17.74 1.52
CA ALA A 166 8.34 -17.62 0.16
C ALA A 166 8.44 -16.14 -0.26
N GLN A 167 9.38 -15.83 -1.16
CA GLN A 167 9.58 -14.47 -1.70
C GLN A 167 8.27 -13.87 -2.23
N TYR A 168 7.48 -14.65 -2.98
CA TYR A 168 6.14 -14.30 -3.45
C TYR A 168 5.11 -15.18 -2.75
N GLY A 169 4.02 -14.60 -2.26
CA GLY A 169 2.95 -15.31 -1.53
C GLY A 169 3.25 -15.59 -0.04
N GLY A 170 4.51 -15.45 0.39
CA GLY A 170 4.90 -15.39 1.79
C GLY A 170 4.72 -16.69 2.56
N ILE A 171 4.22 -16.60 3.80
CA ILE A 171 3.99 -17.77 4.65
C ILE A 171 2.79 -18.60 4.17
N SER A 172 2.73 -19.86 4.59
CA SER A 172 1.69 -20.83 4.20
C SER A 172 0.81 -21.30 5.36
N SER A 173 1.15 -20.95 6.60
CA SER A 173 0.40 -21.32 7.80
C SER A 173 0.41 -20.20 8.86
N VAL A 174 -0.70 -20.06 9.59
CA VAL A 174 -0.88 -19.03 10.63
C VAL A 174 0.15 -19.14 11.77
N SER A 175 0.64 -20.33 12.08
CA SER A 175 1.68 -20.55 13.10
C SER A 175 3.02 -19.89 12.77
N GLN A 176 3.28 -19.58 11.49
CA GLN A 176 4.48 -18.84 11.10
C GLN A 176 4.41 -17.36 11.51
N CYS A 177 3.22 -16.82 11.82
CA CYS A 177 3.09 -15.48 12.38
C CYS A 177 3.72 -15.36 13.77
N ASP A 178 3.87 -16.45 14.53
CA ASP A 178 4.41 -16.39 15.88
C ASP A 178 5.93 -16.12 15.91
N SER A 179 6.63 -16.26 14.77
CA SER A 179 8.04 -15.86 14.61
C SER A 179 8.22 -14.42 14.13
N PHE A 180 7.14 -13.66 13.92
CA PHE A 180 7.22 -12.29 13.41
C PHE A 180 7.41 -11.30 14.58
N PRO A 181 7.99 -10.10 14.33
CA PRO A 181 7.96 -8.99 15.29
C PRO A 181 6.53 -8.76 15.80
N THR A 182 6.36 -8.55 17.11
CA THR A 182 5.03 -8.51 17.76
C THR A 182 4.06 -7.54 17.07
N PHE A 183 4.57 -6.38 16.62
CA PHE A 183 3.79 -5.35 15.93
C PHE A 183 3.29 -5.74 14.52
N LEU A 184 3.69 -6.89 13.99
CA LEU A 184 3.22 -7.46 12.71
C LEU A 184 2.32 -8.69 12.88
N GLN A 185 2.25 -9.28 14.07
CA GLN A 185 1.59 -10.57 14.26
C GLN A 185 0.08 -10.50 14.00
N ASP A 186 -0.59 -9.43 14.40
CA ASP A 186 -2.04 -9.30 14.23
C ASP A 186 -2.41 -9.11 12.75
N GLY A 187 -1.65 -8.30 12.00
CA GLY A 187 -1.79 -8.18 10.55
C GLY A 187 -1.48 -9.48 9.80
N CYS A 188 -0.49 -10.23 10.29
CA CYS A 188 -0.18 -11.56 9.78
C CYS A 188 -1.33 -12.55 10.04
N LYS A 189 -1.92 -12.53 11.24
CA LYS A 189 -3.03 -13.40 11.64
C LYS A 189 -4.35 -13.01 10.94
N TRP A 190 -4.57 -11.72 10.64
CA TRP A 190 -5.70 -11.24 9.82
C TRP A 190 -5.79 -11.96 8.47
N ARG A 191 -4.65 -12.22 7.81
CA ARG A 191 -4.58 -12.94 6.53
C ARG A 191 -5.26 -14.30 6.59
N PHE A 192 -5.07 -15.04 7.68
CA PHE A 192 -5.63 -16.39 7.84
C PHE A 192 -7.03 -16.38 8.46
N ASN A 193 -7.35 -15.35 9.25
CA ASN A 193 -8.61 -15.23 9.97
C ASN A 193 -9.69 -14.57 9.10
N TRP A 194 -9.71 -13.23 9.02
CA TRP A 194 -10.77 -12.50 8.30
C TRP A 194 -10.68 -12.69 6.79
N PHE A 195 -9.45 -12.72 6.26
CA PHE A 195 -9.18 -12.87 4.83
C PHE A 195 -9.11 -14.35 4.39
N GLU A 196 -9.32 -15.30 5.31
CA GLU A 196 -9.49 -16.74 5.05
C GLU A 196 -8.38 -17.37 4.19
N ASN A 197 -7.17 -16.78 4.23
CA ASN A 197 -6.02 -17.08 3.38
C ASN A 197 -6.36 -17.12 1.87
N ALA A 198 -7.24 -16.23 1.42
CA ALA A 198 -7.65 -16.11 0.03
C ALA A 198 -6.45 -15.84 -0.89
N ASP A 199 -6.30 -16.66 -1.93
CA ASP A 199 -5.22 -16.51 -2.90
C ASP A 199 -5.67 -15.59 -4.05
N ASN A 200 -5.17 -14.36 -4.03
CA ASN A 200 -5.33 -13.35 -5.10
C ASN A 200 -6.79 -13.16 -5.58
N PRO A 201 -7.76 -12.88 -4.69
CA PRO A 201 -9.15 -12.73 -5.07
C PRO A 201 -9.35 -11.63 -6.10
N ALA A 202 -10.26 -11.89 -7.05
CA ALA A 202 -10.79 -10.89 -7.95
C ALA A 202 -11.70 -9.92 -7.17
N LEU A 203 -11.88 -8.71 -7.69
CA LEU A 203 -12.63 -7.67 -7.00
C LEU A 203 -13.33 -6.69 -7.95
N THR A 204 -14.27 -5.95 -7.40
CA THR A 204 -14.74 -4.67 -7.93
C THR A 204 -14.41 -3.57 -6.95
N PHE A 205 -14.03 -2.38 -7.43
CA PHE A 205 -13.70 -1.24 -6.58
C PHE A 205 -14.37 0.07 -7.03
N GLU A 206 -14.59 0.95 -6.07
CA GLU A 206 -14.98 2.35 -6.27
C GLU A 206 -14.09 3.27 -5.43
N ARG A 207 -13.80 4.48 -5.91
CA ARG A 207 -13.05 5.48 -5.13
C ARG A 207 -14.01 6.18 -4.17
N VAL A 208 -13.65 6.21 -2.89
CA VAL A 208 -14.46 6.72 -1.79
C VAL A 208 -13.66 7.75 -0.98
N GLN A 209 -14.38 8.56 -0.21
CA GLN A 209 -13.79 9.37 0.83
C GLN A 209 -13.10 8.49 1.88
N CYS A 210 -11.89 8.83 2.30
CA CYS A 210 -11.15 8.08 3.30
C CYS A 210 -11.79 8.15 4.70
N PRO A 211 -12.08 7.00 5.35
CA PRO A 211 -12.32 6.93 6.79
C PRO A 211 -11.14 7.52 7.57
N SER A 212 -11.42 8.26 8.66
CA SER A 212 -10.35 8.81 9.51
C SER A 212 -9.44 7.71 10.08
N ALA A 213 -10.01 6.54 10.37
CA ALA A 213 -9.26 5.36 10.82
C ALA A 213 -8.11 4.93 9.88
N LEU A 214 -8.11 5.33 8.60
CA LEU A 214 -6.98 5.16 7.68
C LEU A 214 -6.06 6.39 7.65
N THR A 215 -6.61 7.60 7.56
CA THR A 215 -5.81 8.84 7.46
C THR A 215 -5.06 9.19 8.74
N ASP A 216 -5.61 8.84 9.91
CA ASP A 216 -5.03 9.08 11.22
C ASP A 216 -3.81 8.16 11.46
N ILE A 217 -3.80 6.98 10.81
CA ILE A 217 -2.66 6.05 10.78
C ILE A 217 -1.59 6.53 9.78
N SER A 218 -2.00 6.81 8.54
CA SER A 218 -1.04 7.14 7.47
C SER A 218 -0.51 8.57 7.53
N GLY A 219 -1.17 9.49 8.25
CA GLY A 219 -0.89 10.92 8.23
C GLY A 219 -1.27 11.63 6.93
N CYS A 220 -1.73 10.88 5.92
CA CYS A 220 -1.92 11.38 4.57
C CYS A 220 -3.41 11.43 4.21
N LYS A 221 -3.89 12.63 3.85
CA LYS A 221 -5.23 12.86 3.32
C LYS A 221 -5.14 13.71 2.07
N ARG A 222 -5.88 13.36 1.02
CA ARG A 222 -5.91 14.14 -0.23
C ARG A 222 -6.78 15.38 -0.10
N ASN A 223 -6.43 16.43 -0.83
CA ASN A 223 -7.24 17.66 -0.88
C ASN A 223 -8.57 17.47 -1.63
N ASP A 224 -8.63 16.53 -2.56
CA ASP A 224 -9.83 16.16 -3.33
C ASP A 224 -10.71 15.09 -2.62
N ASP A 225 -10.32 14.61 -1.43
CA ASP A 225 -10.96 13.49 -0.71
C ASP A 225 -12.48 13.69 -0.52
N ALA A 226 -12.89 14.89 -0.13
CA ALA A 226 -14.29 15.25 0.10
C ALA A 226 -15.15 15.39 -1.19
N SER A 227 -14.56 15.19 -2.37
CA SER A 227 -15.31 15.13 -3.65
C SER A 227 -15.80 13.72 -4.01
N TYR A 228 -15.40 12.71 -3.24
CA TYR A 228 -15.79 11.31 -3.41
C TYR A 228 -16.90 10.91 -2.44
N PRO A 229 -17.74 9.92 -2.80
CA PRO A 229 -18.81 9.45 -1.91
C PRO A 229 -18.23 8.84 -0.62
N LEU A 230 -18.97 8.95 0.47
CA LEU A 230 -18.71 8.16 1.68
C LEU A 230 -18.81 6.66 1.36
N PRO A 231 -18.03 5.79 2.02
CA PRO A 231 -18.12 4.35 1.83
C PRO A 231 -19.52 3.80 2.08
N SER A 232 -20.00 2.95 1.17
CA SER A 232 -21.33 2.33 1.19
C SER A 232 -21.35 1.03 2.02
N VAL A 233 -20.80 1.07 3.23
CA VAL A 233 -20.70 -0.12 4.11
C VAL A 233 -22.04 -0.49 4.74
N ALA A 234 -22.56 -1.66 4.39
CA ALA A 234 -23.80 -2.19 4.93
C ALA A 234 -23.62 -2.62 6.40
N GLY A 235 -23.84 -1.70 7.35
CA GLY A 235 -23.78 -2.00 8.77
C GLY A 235 -23.92 -0.82 9.74
N THR A 236 -23.61 0.41 9.32
CA THR A 236 -23.54 1.58 10.24
C THR A 236 -24.13 2.87 9.66
N ASP A 237 -25.30 2.79 9.02
CA ASP A 237 -26.46 3.60 9.44
C ASP A 237 -27.70 3.36 8.56
N SER A 238 -28.85 3.30 9.22
CA SER A 238 -30.15 3.31 8.54
C SER A 238 -30.63 4.74 8.32
N SER A 239 -31.16 5.01 7.13
CA SER A 239 -32.19 6.04 6.91
C SER A 239 -31.83 7.50 7.23
N SER A 240 -30.85 8.08 6.53
CA SER A 240 -30.83 9.54 6.29
C SER A 240 -31.92 9.94 5.29
N LYS A 241 -33.19 9.94 5.72
CA LYS A 241 -34.26 10.60 4.97
C LYS A 241 -34.02 12.11 5.01
N SER A 242 -33.81 12.70 3.84
CA SER A 242 -33.86 14.16 3.70
C SER A 242 -35.20 14.68 4.22
N SER A 243 -35.15 15.63 5.15
CA SER A 243 -36.23 16.55 5.43
C SER A 243 -35.62 17.92 5.65
N ALA A 244 -35.53 18.66 4.55
CA ALA A 244 -35.16 20.07 4.59
C ALA A 244 -36.22 20.83 5.39
N VAL A 245 -35.81 21.52 6.45
CA VAL A 245 -36.62 22.53 7.10
C VAL A 245 -35.94 23.87 6.86
N ALA A 246 -36.59 24.72 6.06
CA ALA A 246 -36.01 25.99 5.63
C ALA A 246 -35.95 27.00 6.79
N SER A 247 -34.89 27.80 6.79
CA SER A 247 -34.76 28.96 7.69
C SER A 247 -35.90 29.95 7.48
N SER A 248 -36.36 30.57 8.56
CA SER A 248 -37.14 31.81 8.52
C SER A 248 -36.72 32.69 9.68
N SER A 249 -36.19 33.86 9.36
CA SER A 249 -35.68 34.84 10.31
C SER A 249 -36.79 35.71 10.88
N SER A 250 -36.66 36.09 12.15
CA SER A 250 -37.27 37.32 12.67
C SER A 250 -36.40 37.93 13.76
N THR A 251 -36.35 39.26 13.76
CA THR A 251 -35.46 40.09 14.59
C THR A 251 -36.18 40.62 15.82
N ALA A 252 -35.47 40.71 16.95
CA ALA A 252 -35.73 41.70 17.99
C ALA A 252 -34.46 41.97 18.81
N ALA A 253 -34.15 43.24 19.07
CA ALA A 253 -33.02 43.69 19.89
C ALA A 253 -33.48 44.11 21.30
N GLY A 254 -32.59 44.07 22.30
CA GLY A 254 -32.96 44.35 23.71
C GLY A 254 -31.78 44.53 24.69
N ALA A 255 -30.98 45.58 24.48
CA ALA A 255 -29.96 46.22 25.32
C ALA A 255 -29.66 45.76 26.80
N SER A 256 -28.37 45.42 27.02
CA SER A 256 -27.39 46.11 27.91
C SER A 256 -27.34 46.02 29.46
N SER A 257 -26.07 46.09 29.93
CA SER A 257 -25.51 46.39 31.28
C SER A 257 -25.56 45.24 32.32
N SER A 258 -24.54 45.00 33.17
CA SER A 258 -23.25 45.65 33.51
C SER A 258 -22.23 44.57 33.95
N ALA A 259 -20.94 44.57 33.58
CA ALA A 259 -19.76 45.37 34.00
C ALA A 259 -19.13 44.98 35.39
N ALA A 260 -17.78 44.99 35.43
CA ALA A 260 -16.81 44.60 36.50
C ALA A 260 -16.34 43.12 36.47
N ALA A 261 -15.11 42.71 36.14
CA ALA A 261 -13.72 43.24 36.16
C ALA A 261 -12.89 42.90 37.42
N SER A 262 -11.66 42.42 37.15
CA SER A 262 -10.51 42.21 38.08
C SER A 262 -10.64 41.02 39.07
N SER A 263 -9.63 40.17 39.25
CA SER A 263 -8.19 40.49 39.37
C SER A 263 -7.27 39.29 39.08
N ALA A 264 -6.05 39.57 38.61
CA ALA A 264 -4.94 38.63 38.61
C ALA A 264 -4.14 38.71 39.92
N ALA A 265 -3.56 37.60 40.38
CA ALA A 265 -2.46 37.59 41.33
C ALA A 265 -1.58 36.35 41.13
N SER A 266 -0.29 36.58 40.88
CA SER A 266 0.74 35.52 40.78
C SER A 266 1.16 35.05 42.17
N SER A 267 1.66 33.82 42.27
CA SER A 267 2.65 33.44 43.30
C SER A 267 3.45 32.22 42.86
N ALA A 268 4.75 32.41 42.67
CA ALA A 268 5.74 31.35 42.68
C ALA A 268 6.64 31.57 43.90
N VAL A 269 7.07 30.50 44.59
CA VAL A 269 8.49 30.21 44.93
C VAL A 269 8.62 28.94 45.80
N ALA A 270 9.85 28.40 45.79
CA ALA A 270 10.49 27.62 46.88
C ALA A 270 10.25 26.10 46.98
N SER A 271 11.01 25.37 46.16
CA SER A 271 12.02 24.36 46.57
C SER A 271 11.96 23.70 47.95
N SER A 272 12.10 22.38 47.97
CA SER A 272 12.91 21.64 48.96
C SER A 272 13.61 20.44 48.29
N ALA A 273 14.72 19.96 48.87
CA ALA A 273 15.67 19.03 48.22
C ALA A 273 16.15 17.92 49.16
N ALA A 274 16.85 16.92 48.58
CA ALA A 274 17.51 15.76 49.24
C ALA A 274 16.53 14.70 49.83
N SER A 275 16.86 13.40 49.96
CA SER A 275 18.12 12.61 49.86
C SER A 275 17.82 11.26 49.16
N SER A 276 18.67 10.61 48.35
CA SER A 276 20.01 9.99 48.57
C SER A 276 20.03 8.63 49.32
N SER A 277 20.06 7.52 48.57
CA SER A 277 20.70 6.22 48.90
C SER A 277 20.56 5.27 47.68
N ALA A 278 21.61 4.81 46.98
CA ALA A 278 22.63 3.81 47.37
C ALA A 278 22.04 2.39 47.59
N ALA A 279 22.62 1.27 47.13
CA ALA A 279 23.73 0.99 46.20
C ALA A 279 23.75 -0.54 45.86
N ALA A 280 24.81 -1.01 45.18
CA ALA A 280 25.31 -2.39 45.12
C ALA A 280 24.70 -3.43 44.14
N ALA A 281 25.36 -3.56 42.99
CA ALA A 281 25.93 -4.86 42.56
C ALA A 281 27.28 -5.05 43.33
N PRO A 282 27.91 -6.25 43.46
CA PRO A 282 28.08 -7.25 42.40
C PRO A 282 27.98 -8.73 42.85
N SER A 283 28.21 -9.66 41.92
CA SER A 283 29.19 -10.74 42.09
C SER A 283 29.41 -11.50 40.78
N SER A 284 30.67 -11.84 40.52
CA SER A 284 31.11 -12.65 39.38
C SER A 284 31.54 -14.02 39.89
N GLU A 285 31.30 -15.10 39.13
CA GLU A 285 32.23 -16.23 39.17
C GLU A 285 32.32 -16.93 37.81
N ALA A 286 33.45 -17.59 37.59
CA ALA A 286 33.89 -18.06 36.27
C ALA A 286 34.26 -19.54 36.30
N GLY A 287 34.14 -20.19 35.13
CA GLY A 287 34.61 -21.56 34.91
C GLY A 287 33.73 -22.27 33.87
N GLN A 288 34.27 -23.07 32.95
CA GLN A 288 35.68 -23.31 32.61
C GLN A 288 35.73 -23.80 31.15
N GLN A 289 36.86 -23.61 30.47
CA GLN A 289 37.06 -24.15 29.12
C GLN A 289 37.22 -25.68 29.15
N THR A 290 36.74 -26.37 28.11
CA THR A 290 37.44 -27.58 27.65
C THR A 290 37.43 -27.66 26.12
N GLN A 291 38.60 -27.74 25.52
CA GLN A 291 38.80 -28.08 24.10
C GLN A 291 38.74 -29.61 23.89
N SER A 292 38.87 -30.03 22.62
CA SER A 292 39.06 -31.40 22.08
C SER A 292 37.80 -32.07 21.54
N GLN A 293 37.83 -32.82 20.43
CA GLN A 293 38.89 -33.03 19.43
C GLN A 293 38.24 -33.52 18.12
N GLN A 294 38.79 -33.14 16.97
CA GLN A 294 38.56 -33.85 15.70
C GLN A 294 39.48 -35.09 15.65
N PRO A 295 38.98 -36.20 15.10
CA PRO A 295 39.84 -37.01 14.22
C PRO A 295 39.19 -37.28 12.86
N SER A 296 40.03 -37.46 11.85
CA SER A 296 39.67 -37.78 10.48
C SER A 296 40.47 -39.01 9.99
N SER A 297 40.05 -39.59 8.84
CA SER A 297 40.67 -40.73 8.11
C SER A 297 40.33 -42.14 8.67
N THR A 298 40.22 -43.24 7.88
CA THR A 298 40.46 -43.44 6.42
C THR A 298 39.72 -44.68 5.86
N GLN A 299 39.65 -44.80 4.51
CA GLN A 299 39.44 -46.01 3.67
C GLN A 299 38.03 -46.66 3.64
N GLY A 300 37.53 -47.14 2.48
CA GLY A 300 38.05 -47.03 1.10
C GLY A 300 37.29 -47.86 0.04
N SER A 301 37.70 -47.70 -1.23
CA SER A 301 37.43 -48.57 -2.42
C SER A 301 36.01 -48.57 -3.04
N GLY A 302 35.90 -48.46 -4.38
CA GLY A 302 34.58 -48.59 -5.03
C GLY A 302 34.35 -48.35 -6.54
N ASN A 303 35.35 -48.41 -7.42
CA ASN A 303 35.22 -48.50 -8.90
C ASN A 303 34.60 -47.36 -9.75
N THR A 304 35.00 -47.41 -11.03
CA THR A 304 34.78 -46.44 -12.11
C THR A 304 33.87 -46.97 -13.22
N SER A 305 33.18 -46.06 -13.91
CA SER A 305 32.84 -46.07 -15.35
C SER A 305 32.11 -47.26 -16.00
N ALA A 306 30.96 -46.98 -16.63
CA ALA A 306 30.69 -47.43 -18.00
C ALA A 306 29.65 -46.54 -18.70
N GLU A 307 29.99 -46.09 -19.91
CA GLU A 307 29.11 -45.41 -20.88
C GLU A 307 28.47 -46.45 -21.82
N SER A 308 27.22 -46.27 -22.24
CA SER A 308 26.62 -46.95 -23.41
C SER A 308 25.30 -46.30 -23.86
N ALA A 309 25.24 -45.84 -25.10
CA ALA A 309 24.00 -45.56 -25.85
C ALA A 309 23.49 -46.87 -26.53
N PRO A 310 22.34 -46.97 -27.27
CA PRO A 310 22.04 -46.11 -28.45
C PRO A 310 20.54 -45.87 -28.84
N THR A 311 20.33 -44.98 -29.82
CA THR A 311 19.29 -44.92 -30.91
C THR A 311 17.94 -45.66 -30.78
N SER A 312 16.78 -45.12 -31.20
CA SER A 312 16.47 -44.70 -32.59
C SER A 312 15.11 -43.96 -32.78
N ALA A 313 15.07 -42.98 -33.72
CA ALA A 313 14.12 -42.79 -34.86
C ALA A 313 12.56 -42.75 -34.67
N ALA A 314 11.76 -42.00 -35.49
CA ALA A 314 11.99 -40.93 -36.47
C ALA A 314 10.67 -40.29 -37.01
N GLY A 315 10.76 -39.10 -37.63
CA GLY A 315 9.80 -38.52 -38.60
C GLY A 315 8.66 -37.67 -38.01
N VAL A 316 8.07 -36.67 -38.69
CA VAL A 316 8.32 -35.95 -39.97
C VAL A 316 7.53 -34.60 -39.88
N SER A 317 7.73 -33.52 -40.65
CA SER A 317 8.61 -33.18 -41.78
C SER A 317 8.84 -31.63 -41.83
N SER A 318 9.52 -31.11 -42.87
CA SER A 318 9.68 -29.66 -43.16
C SER A 318 9.70 -29.38 -44.66
N SER A 319 9.17 -28.25 -45.13
CA SER A 319 9.26 -27.81 -46.53
C SER A 319 9.32 -26.29 -46.68
N SER A 320 10.21 -25.81 -47.55
CA SER A 320 10.56 -24.39 -47.74
C SER A 320 10.26 -23.90 -49.17
N SER A 321 10.37 -22.57 -49.33
CA SER A 321 10.76 -21.85 -50.56
C SER A 321 9.69 -21.42 -51.59
N ALA A 322 9.58 -20.10 -51.78
CA ALA A 322 9.41 -19.41 -53.07
C ALA A 322 9.81 -17.91 -52.91
N ALA A 323 10.21 -17.23 -53.99
CA ALA A 323 10.82 -15.89 -53.90
C ALA A 323 10.56 -14.98 -55.14
N LEU A 324 10.72 -13.65 -54.93
CA LEU A 324 10.98 -12.58 -55.94
C LEU A 324 9.84 -12.22 -56.95
N PRO A 325 9.92 -11.11 -57.74
CA PRO A 325 10.75 -9.87 -57.64
C PRO A 325 9.95 -8.54 -57.83
N SER A 326 10.60 -7.36 -57.71
CA SER A 326 10.46 -6.18 -58.63
C SER A 326 11.21 -4.92 -58.12
N THR A 327 12.38 -4.59 -58.70
CA THR A 327 12.72 -3.41 -59.54
C THR A 327 12.88 -2.01 -58.90
N SER A 328 13.72 -1.19 -59.54
CA SER A 328 14.39 -0.01 -58.98
C SER A 328 14.34 1.21 -59.92
N LYS A 329 14.39 2.44 -59.39
CA LYS A 329 14.77 3.63 -60.17
C LYS A 329 15.45 4.75 -59.36
N GLU A 330 16.50 5.30 -59.97
CA GLU A 330 17.29 6.51 -59.66
C GLU A 330 16.46 7.82 -59.66
N ALA A 331 16.93 9.01 -59.23
CA ALA A 331 18.19 9.48 -58.61
C ALA A 331 17.99 10.89 -58.01
N GLY A 332 18.91 11.39 -57.17
CA GLY A 332 18.88 12.81 -56.72
C GLY A 332 20.04 13.24 -55.80
N LYS A 333 21.15 13.72 -56.38
CA LYS A 333 22.31 14.26 -55.63
C LYS A 333 22.00 15.62 -54.98
N CYS A 334 22.56 15.86 -53.79
CA CYS A 334 23.23 17.14 -53.52
C CYS A 334 24.46 16.96 -52.61
N LYS A 335 25.41 17.90 -52.67
CA LYS A 335 26.81 17.71 -52.25
C LYS A 335 27.10 18.23 -50.84
N ARG A 336 28.13 17.63 -50.20
CA ARG A 336 28.99 18.32 -49.20
C ARG A 336 29.55 19.62 -49.80
N SER A 337 29.82 20.65 -48.98
CA SER A 337 31.19 21.11 -48.70
C SER A 337 31.25 22.45 -47.93
N ASN A 338 32.10 22.51 -46.89
CA ASN A 338 32.89 23.69 -46.46
C ASN A 338 32.19 25.01 -46.03
N LYS A 339 32.83 25.93 -45.30
CA LYS A 339 33.97 25.92 -44.34
C LYS A 339 34.03 27.32 -43.70
N ALA A 340 34.45 27.40 -42.44
CA ALA A 340 34.60 28.61 -41.60
C ALA A 340 35.13 29.90 -42.25
N LYS A 341 34.72 31.07 -41.72
CA LYS A 341 35.61 32.04 -41.01
C LYS A 341 34.91 33.33 -40.49
N ARG A 342 35.28 33.74 -39.26
CA ARG A 342 35.57 35.11 -38.71
C ARG A 342 34.47 36.20 -38.85
N HIS A 343 34.11 36.97 -37.82
CA HIS A 343 34.90 37.88 -36.95
C HIS A 343 34.33 37.85 -35.51
N LEU A 344 35.06 37.91 -34.38
CA LEU A 344 36.20 38.73 -33.90
C LEU A 344 35.81 40.13 -33.38
N HIS A 345 35.76 40.29 -32.04
CA HIS A 345 36.42 41.32 -31.18
C HIS A 345 36.33 40.83 -29.70
N GLN A 346 37.43 40.70 -28.95
CA GLN A 346 37.99 41.67 -27.96
C GLN A 346 37.07 41.95 -26.76
N HIS A 347 37.49 42.07 -25.50
CA HIS A 347 38.80 42.12 -24.80
C HIS A 347 38.59 41.46 -23.38
N LEU A 348 39.56 41.11 -22.53
CA LEU A 348 40.55 41.96 -21.85
C LEU A 348 41.60 41.11 -21.07
N HIS A 349 42.66 41.75 -20.56
CA HIS A 349 43.82 41.15 -19.91
C HIS A 349 43.62 40.86 -18.41
N HIS A 350 44.20 39.77 -17.90
CA HIS A 350 45.50 39.86 -17.17
C HIS A 350 46.22 38.52 -17.07
#